data_AF-A0A7S2GAV0-F1
#
_entry.id   AF-A0A7S2GAV0-F1
#
_cell.length_a   1.000
_cell.length_b   1.000
_cell.length_c   1.000
_cell.angle_alpha   90.00
_cell.angle_beta   90.00
_cell.angle_gamma   90.00
#
_symmetry.space_group_name_H-M   'P 1'
#
loop_
_entity.id
_entity.type
_entity.pdbx_description
1 polymer ?
#
loop_
_entity_poly.entity_id
_entity_poly.type
_entity_poly.pdbx_seq_one_letter_code
_entity_poly.pdbx_strand_id
1 'polypeptide(L)'
;LPRVEREHAPYGPYDEGTTINDHDAALAYVLETCGDHVLPSFAALPKDHQRLIRFTQAKIGFNHGWLVQGEAPPAALFSRFKAVIEQEGVAAPDVAFYFVHWLTDLAGAEPTPLQGSEKFVIKFPHFVLRSFIDSFPVIHQLANRTETE
;
A
#
# COMPACT_ATOMS: atom_id res chain seq x y z
N LEU A 1 -19.65 -3.32 0.83
CA LEU A 1 -18.90 -2.04 0.86
C LEU A 1 -19.40 -1.23 2.05
N PRO A 2 -18.51 -0.64 2.85
CA PRO A 2 -18.89 0.12 4.04
C PRO A 2 -19.63 1.41 3.65
N ARG A 3 -20.51 1.84 4.55
CA ARG A 3 -21.15 3.18 4.50
C ARG A 3 -20.58 4.00 5.63
N VAL A 4 -20.35 5.30 5.38
CA VAL A 4 -19.86 6.20 6.42
C VAL A 4 -20.94 6.34 7.50
N GLU A 5 -20.64 5.85 8.70
CA GLU A 5 -21.50 6.03 9.87
C GLU A 5 -21.48 7.48 10.35
N ARG A 6 -22.56 7.90 11.00
CA ARG A 6 -22.75 9.28 11.49
C ARG A 6 -21.61 9.77 12.39
N GLU A 7 -21.07 8.89 13.22
CA GLU A 7 -19.98 9.20 14.15
C GLU A 7 -18.62 9.37 13.48
N HIS A 8 -18.46 8.88 12.25
CA HIS A 8 -17.22 8.96 11.47
C HIS A 8 -17.30 9.99 10.33
N ALA A 9 -18.42 10.71 10.21
CA ALA A 9 -18.64 11.69 9.17
C ALA A 9 -18.07 13.09 9.53
N PRO A 10 -17.41 13.80 8.60
CA PRO A 10 -17.01 13.34 7.27
C PRO A 10 -15.78 12.43 7.33
N TYR A 11 -15.71 11.44 6.44
CA TYR A 11 -14.51 10.62 6.24
C TYR A 11 -13.82 11.04 4.94
N GLY A 12 -12.83 11.92 5.03
CA GLY A 12 -12.18 12.50 3.85
C GLY A 12 -13.22 13.20 2.94
N PRO A 13 -13.42 12.76 1.68
CA PRO A 13 -14.43 13.31 0.78
C PRO A 13 -15.83 12.69 0.92
N TYR A 14 -16.04 11.76 1.87
CA TYR A 14 -17.27 10.99 2.00
C TYR A 14 -18.14 11.49 3.18
N ASP A 15 -19.38 11.90 2.86
CA ASP A 15 -20.38 12.33 3.83
C ASP A 15 -21.09 11.15 4.52
N GLU A 16 -21.80 11.42 5.61
CA GLU A 16 -22.66 10.45 6.32
C GLU A 16 -23.56 9.67 5.34
N GLY A 17 -23.64 8.35 5.51
CA GLY A 17 -24.46 7.46 4.71
C GLY A 17 -23.90 7.14 3.32
N THR A 18 -22.84 7.82 2.88
CA THR A 18 -22.19 7.57 1.59
C THR A 18 -21.56 6.18 1.59
N THR A 19 -21.80 5.41 0.52
CA THR A 19 -21.12 4.13 0.31
C THR A 19 -19.74 4.38 -0.31
N ILE A 20 -18.69 3.87 0.33
CA ILE A 20 -17.32 3.98 -0.19
C ILE A 20 -17.10 2.88 -1.24
N ASN A 21 -17.06 3.27 -2.51
CA ASN A 21 -16.88 2.35 -3.64
C ASN A 21 -15.40 2.11 -4.01
N ASP A 22 -14.52 3.03 -3.64
CA ASP A 22 -13.09 2.85 -3.80
C ASP A 22 -12.59 1.83 -2.76
N HIS A 23 -12.01 0.73 -3.23
CA HIS A 23 -11.66 -0.39 -2.37
C HIS A 23 -10.58 -0.04 -1.33
N ASP A 24 -9.60 0.78 -1.70
CA ASP A 24 -8.54 1.26 -0.81
C ASP A 24 -9.15 2.13 0.30
N ALA A 25 -9.97 3.14 -0.06
CA ALA A 25 -10.65 3.99 0.91
C ALA A 25 -11.62 3.21 1.80
N ALA A 26 -12.29 2.18 1.25
CA ALA A 26 -13.19 1.34 2.01
C ALA A 26 -12.46 0.50 3.06
N LEU A 27 -11.30 -0.09 2.70
CA LEU A 27 -10.49 -0.86 3.62
C LEU A 27 -9.85 0.05 4.69
N ALA A 28 -9.34 1.22 4.31
CA ALA A 28 -8.82 2.21 5.24
C ALA A 28 -9.88 2.62 6.28
N TYR A 29 -11.09 2.93 5.81
CA TYR A 29 -12.22 3.25 6.69
C TYR A 29 -12.48 2.14 7.71
N VAL A 30 -12.56 0.88 7.27
CA VAL A 30 -12.79 -0.27 8.15
C VAL A 30 -11.66 -0.42 9.18
N LEU A 31 -10.39 -0.28 8.78
CA LEU A 31 -9.23 -0.43 9.67
C LEU A 31 -9.10 0.70 10.71
N GLU A 32 -9.59 1.89 10.38
CA GLU A 32 -9.52 3.07 11.24
C GLU A 32 -10.69 3.17 12.21
N THR A 33 -11.89 2.78 11.77
CA THR A 33 -13.14 3.06 12.52
C THR A 33 -13.82 1.82 13.06
N CYS A 34 -13.80 0.71 12.32
CA CYS A 34 -14.57 -0.51 12.65
C CYS A 34 -13.68 -1.73 12.97
N GLY A 35 -12.35 -1.56 12.99
CA GLY A 35 -11.38 -2.66 13.00
C GLY A 35 -11.55 -3.61 14.17
N ASP A 36 -11.92 -3.09 15.34
CA ASP A 36 -12.05 -3.86 16.58
C ASP A 36 -13.22 -4.87 16.55
N HIS A 37 -14.26 -4.61 15.76
CA HIS A 37 -15.46 -5.45 15.70
C HIS A 37 -15.60 -6.23 14.39
N VAL A 38 -15.04 -5.71 13.29
CA VAL A 38 -15.17 -6.31 11.96
C VAL A 38 -13.94 -7.15 11.60
N LEU A 39 -12.77 -6.85 12.17
CA LEU A 39 -11.51 -7.55 11.91
C LEU A 39 -10.83 -7.99 13.21
N PRO A 40 -11.36 -9.00 13.93
CA PRO A 40 -10.81 -9.43 15.22
C PRO A 40 -9.33 -9.84 15.14
N SER A 41 -8.91 -10.40 14.01
CA SER A 41 -7.50 -10.77 13.76
C SER A 41 -6.59 -9.55 13.69
N PHE A 42 -7.06 -8.43 13.12
CA PHE A 42 -6.33 -7.15 13.11
C PHE A 42 -6.33 -6.50 14.49
N ALA A 43 -7.49 -6.49 15.16
CA ALA A 43 -7.66 -5.92 16.49
C ALA A 43 -6.74 -6.59 17.54
N ALA A 44 -6.52 -7.90 17.41
CA ALA A 44 -5.65 -8.68 18.27
C ALA A 44 -4.15 -8.43 18.05
N LEU A 45 -3.75 -7.75 16.98
CA LEU A 45 -2.34 -7.45 16.71
C LEU A 45 -1.79 -6.39 17.69
N PRO A 46 -0.49 -6.43 18.02
CA PRO A 46 0.18 -5.31 18.68
C PRO A 46 -0.03 -3.99 17.92
N LYS A 47 -0.10 -2.87 18.64
CA LYS A 47 -0.38 -1.55 18.05
C LYS A 47 0.63 -1.15 16.97
N ASP A 48 1.88 -1.56 17.11
CA ASP A 48 2.91 -1.31 16.09
C ASP A 48 2.63 -2.05 14.78
N HIS A 49 2.10 -3.28 14.85
CA HIS A 49 1.71 -4.03 13.66
C HIS A 49 0.42 -3.48 13.04
N GLN A 50 -0.53 -3.02 13.87
CA GLN A 50 -1.72 -2.33 13.37
C GLN A 50 -1.34 -1.05 12.61
N ARG A 51 -0.41 -0.24 13.18
CA ARG A 51 0.16 0.95 12.53
C ARG A 51 0.79 0.58 11.18
N LEU A 52 1.58 -0.50 11.15
CA LEU A 52 2.28 -0.94 9.95
C LEU A 52 1.32 -1.39 8.83
N ILE A 53 0.27 -2.13 9.17
CA ILE A 53 -0.77 -2.52 8.21
C ILE A 53 -1.52 -1.29 7.70
N ARG A 54 -1.90 -0.35 8.58
CA ARG A 54 -2.51 0.91 8.14
C ARG A 54 -1.61 1.70 7.21
N PHE A 55 -0.30 1.73 7.48
CA PHE A 55 0.68 2.35 6.60
C PHE A 55 0.64 1.76 5.18
N THR A 56 0.49 0.44 5.03
CA THR A 56 0.37 -0.17 3.68
C THR A 56 -0.89 0.22 2.92
N GLN A 57 -1.96 0.58 3.64
CA GLN A 57 -3.23 1.02 3.07
C GLN A 57 -3.32 2.53 2.91
N ALA A 58 -2.39 3.27 3.51
CA ALA A 58 -2.26 4.70 3.25
C ALA A 58 -2.02 4.88 1.75
N LYS A 59 -2.71 5.84 1.13
CA LYS A 59 -2.51 6.16 -0.29
C LYS A 59 -1.15 6.85 -0.46
N ILE A 60 -0.09 6.05 -0.43
CA ILE A 60 1.30 6.51 -0.59
C ILE A 60 1.51 7.03 -2.03
N GLY A 61 0.54 6.78 -2.92
CA GLY A 61 0.49 7.39 -4.26
C GLY A 61 1.57 6.86 -5.20
N PHE A 62 2.27 5.81 -4.78
CA PHE A 62 3.33 5.17 -5.54
C PHE A 62 2.77 3.99 -6.32
N ASN A 63 2.78 4.11 -7.66
CA ASN A 63 2.45 3.01 -8.54
C ASN A 63 3.74 2.33 -9.00
N HIS A 64 4.02 1.16 -8.44
CA HIS A 64 5.25 0.43 -8.75
C HIS A 64 5.26 -0.07 -10.21
N GLY A 65 4.10 -0.38 -10.80
CA GLY A 65 3.98 -0.76 -12.21
C GLY A 65 4.47 0.35 -13.14
N TRP A 66 3.99 1.57 -12.91
CA TRP A 66 4.45 2.74 -13.67
C TRP A 66 5.96 2.98 -13.54
N LEU A 67 6.55 2.67 -12.39
CA LEU A 67 8.01 2.72 -12.23
C LEU A 67 8.70 1.67 -13.11
N VAL A 68 8.35 0.38 -12.99
CA VAL A 68 9.03 -0.68 -13.74
C VAL A 68 8.77 -0.61 -15.25
N GLN A 69 7.67 0.00 -15.68
CA GLN A 69 7.33 0.19 -17.09
C GLN A 69 7.83 1.53 -17.65
N GLY A 70 8.29 2.46 -16.81
CA GLY A 70 8.69 3.80 -17.23
C GLY A 70 7.53 4.64 -17.77
N GLU A 71 6.30 4.40 -17.31
CA GLU A 71 5.07 4.98 -17.86
C GLU A 71 4.71 6.36 -17.28
N ALA A 72 5.40 6.80 -16.24
CA ALA A 72 5.13 8.07 -15.58
C ALA A 72 6.42 8.87 -15.32
N PRO A 73 6.36 10.21 -15.40
CA PRO A 73 7.50 11.05 -15.05
C PRO A 73 7.83 10.92 -13.56
N PRO A 74 9.12 11.09 -13.16
CA PRO A 74 9.56 10.89 -11.77
C PRO A 74 8.76 11.69 -10.74
N ALA A 75 8.42 12.95 -11.04
CA ALA A 75 7.63 13.78 -10.14
C ALA A 75 6.25 13.17 -9.83
N ALA A 76 5.55 12.63 -10.83
CA ALA A 76 4.25 11.99 -10.62
C ALA A 76 4.35 10.68 -9.83
N LEU A 77 5.47 9.97 -9.96
CA LEU A 77 5.72 8.71 -9.25
C LEU A 77 6.11 8.92 -7.79
N PHE A 78 6.99 9.89 -7.52
CA PHE A 78 7.72 9.92 -6.26
C PHE A 78 7.31 11.04 -5.33
N SER A 79 6.71 12.14 -5.81
CA SER A 79 6.47 13.32 -4.96
C SER A 79 5.57 13.03 -3.75
N ARG A 80 4.51 12.22 -3.90
CA ARG A 80 3.67 11.80 -2.76
C ARG A 80 4.39 10.83 -1.82
N PHE A 81 5.08 9.84 -2.39
CA PHE A 81 5.84 8.84 -1.63
C PHE A 81 6.94 9.51 -0.79
N LYS A 82 7.67 10.45 -1.39
CA LYS A 82 8.70 11.26 -0.75
C LYS A 82 8.11 12.14 0.35
N ALA A 83 7.00 12.83 0.09
CA ALA A 83 6.31 13.60 1.12
C ALA A 83 5.90 12.74 2.32
N VAL A 84 5.42 11.51 2.09
CA VAL A 84 5.06 10.58 3.18
C VAL A 84 6.30 10.17 3.98
N ILE A 85 7.42 9.86 3.33
CA ILE A 85 8.65 9.50 4.05
C ILE A 85 9.24 10.70 4.82
N GLU A 86 9.24 11.89 4.22
CA GLU A 86 9.82 13.09 4.82
C GLU A 86 8.96 13.67 5.96
N GLN A 87 7.62 13.69 5.80
CA GLN A 87 6.71 14.36 6.74
C GLN A 87 6.21 13.46 7.87
N GLU A 88 6.10 12.14 7.65
CA GLU A 88 5.47 11.23 8.62
C GLU A 88 6.47 10.39 9.43
N GLY A 89 7.78 10.63 9.31
CA GLY A 89 8.80 9.94 10.10
C GLY A 89 8.80 8.42 9.89
N VAL A 90 8.44 7.99 8.67
CA VAL A 90 8.31 6.58 8.30
C VAL A 90 9.67 5.89 8.45
N ALA A 91 9.72 4.83 9.24
CA ALA A 91 10.96 4.11 9.47
C ALA A 91 11.30 3.23 8.24
N ALA A 92 12.59 3.01 7.98
CA ALA A 92 13.05 2.12 6.92
C ALA A 92 12.36 0.73 6.91
N PRO A 93 12.10 0.08 8.07
CA PRO A 93 11.34 -1.18 8.12
C PRO A 93 9.91 -1.05 7.62
N ASP A 94 9.26 0.10 7.79
CA ASP A 94 7.89 0.33 7.34
C ASP A 94 7.83 0.35 5.80
N VAL A 95 8.80 1.02 5.17
CA VAL A 95 8.98 1.05 3.71
C VAL A 95 9.32 -0.35 3.17
N ALA A 96 10.20 -1.09 3.85
CA ALA A 96 10.53 -2.45 3.46
C ALA A 96 9.31 -3.37 3.53
N PHE A 97 8.49 -3.24 4.58
CA PHE A 97 7.24 -3.97 4.71
C PHE A 97 6.24 -3.60 3.60
N TYR A 98 6.17 -2.32 3.22
CA TYR A 98 5.39 -1.91 2.05
C TYR A 98 5.87 -2.62 0.77
N PHE A 99 7.16 -2.79 0.53
CA PHE A 99 7.56 -3.58 -0.65
C PHE A 99 7.21 -5.06 -0.58
N VAL A 100 7.26 -5.65 0.62
CA VAL A 100 6.82 -7.04 0.84
C VAL A 100 5.31 -7.18 0.63
N HIS A 101 4.50 -6.23 1.10
CA HIS A 101 3.04 -6.28 0.92
C HIS A 101 2.68 -6.31 -0.57
N TRP A 102 3.42 -5.60 -1.42
CA TRP A 102 3.14 -5.59 -2.86
C TRP A 102 3.34 -6.97 -3.51
N LEU A 103 4.36 -7.72 -3.08
CA LEU A 103 4.52 -9.11 -3.51
C LEU A 103 3.32 -9.96 -3.07
N THR A 104 2.81 -9.74 -1.86
CA THR A 104 1.61 -10.45 -1.39
C THR A 104 0.35 -10.03 -2.14
N ASP A 105 0.23 -8.78 -2.56
CA ASP A 105 -0.89 -8.27 -3.35
C ASP A 105 -0.89 -8.87 -4.76
N LEU A 106 0.29 -8.89 -5.42
CA LEU A 106 0.44 -9.57 -6.70
C LEU A 106 0.11 -11.05 -6.64
N ALA A 107 0.54 -11.76 -5.59
CA ALA A 107 0.17 -13.16 -5.38
C ALA A 107 -1.32 -13.30 -5.09
N GLY A 108 -1.89 -12.39 -4.31
CA GLY A 108 -3.30 -12.36 -3.91
C GLY A 108 -4.28 -12.09 -5.04
N ALA A 109 -3.82 -11.58 -6.18
CA ALA A 109 -4.61 -11.52 -7.40
C ALA A 109 -4.94 -12.91 -7.99
N GLU A 110 -4.38 -13.99 -7.45
CA GLU A 110 -4.71 -15.36 -7.81
C GLU A 110 -5.71 -15.99 -6.81
N PRO A 111 -6.60 -16.89 -7.24
CA PRO A 111 -7.66 -17.45 -6.38
C PRO A 111 -7.18 -18.27 -5.18
N THR A 112 -5.93 -18.77 -5.21
CA THR A 112 -5.39 -19.62 -4.15
C THR A 112 -3.93 -19.27 -3.83
N PRO A 113 -3.47 -19.50 -2.59
CA PRO A 113 -2.08 -19.24 -2.21
C PRO A 113 -1.05 -19.99 -3.07
N LEU A 114 -1.37 -21.21 -3.49
CA LEU A 114 -0.52 -21.99 -4.39
C LEU A 114 -0.37 -21.29 -5.75
N GLN A 115 -1.48 -20.90 -6.36
CA GLN A 115 -1.47 -20.20 -7.65
C GLN A 115 -0.76 -18.84 -7.56
N GLY A 116 -0.93 -18.13 -6.43
CA GLY A 116 -0.20 -16.89 -6.15
C GLY A 116 1.31 -17.11 -6.07
N SER A 117 1.74 -18.19 -5.42
CA SER A 117 3.15 -18.57 -5.34
C SER A 117 3.71 -18.98 -6.71
N GLU A 118 2.94 -19.79 -7.45
CA GLU A 118 3.27 -20.22 -8.80
C GLU A 118 3.38 -19.04 -9.76
N LYS A 119 2.57 -17.99 -9.58
CA LYS A 119 2.59 -16.79 -10.42
C LYS A 119 4.01 -16.25 -10.60
N PHE A 120 4.78 -16.13 -9.52
CA PHE A 120 6.16 -15.61 -9.59
C PHE A 120 7.15 -16.51 -10.30
N VAL A 121 6.85 -17.81 -10.41
CA VAL A 121 7.76 -18.80 -11.00
C VAL A 121 7.40 -19.07 -12.45
N ILE A 122 6.12 -19.25 -12.76
CA ILE A 122 5.64 -19.76 -14.04
C ILE A 122 4.87 -18.75 -14.90
N LYS A 123 4.24 -17.73 -14.31
CA LYS A 123 3.38 -16.78 -15.04
C LYS A 123 4.00 -15.40 -15.23
N PHE A 124 4.74 -14.93 -14.23
CA PHE A 124 5.28 -13.58 -14.20
C PHE A 124 6.62 -13.54 -14.95
N PRO A 125 6.81 -12.63 -15.91
CA PRO A 125 8.07 -12.55 -16.62
C PRO A 125 9.20 -12.22 -15.65
N HIS A 126 10.22 -13.09 -15.58
CA HIS A 126 11.30 -12.96 -14.59
C HIS A 126 12.06 -11.64 -14.70
N PHE A 127 12.17 -11.07 -15.90
CA PHE A 127 12.81 -9.77 -16.08
C PHE A 127 12.00 -8.62 -15.43
N VAL A 128 10.67 -8.70 -15.41
CA VAL A 128 9.82 -7.70 -14.73
C VAL A 128 9.92 -7.88 -13.22
N LEU A 129 9.84 -9.12 -12.72
CA LEU A 129 10.02 -9.41 -11.29
C LEU A 129 11.41 -8.98 -10.81
N ARG A 130 12.44 -9.16 -11.63
CA ARG A 130 13.79 -8.71 -11.33
C ARG A 130 13.87 -7.18 -11.28
N SER A 131 13.39 -6.48 -12.30
CA SER A 131 13.36 -5.00 -12.29
C SER A 131 12.60 -4.45 -11.09
N PHE A 132 11.55 -5.15 -10.66
CA PHE A 132 10.78 -4.81 -9.47
C PHE A 132 11.61 -4.93 -8.17
N ILE A 133 12.29 -6.06 -7.97
CA ILE A 133 13.15 -6.28 -6.80
C ILE A 133 14.35 -5.32 -6.82
N ASP A 134 14.97 -5.14 -7.99
CA ASP A 134 16.13 -4.28 -8.18
C ASP A 134 15.81 -2.80 -7.95
N SER A 135 14.52 -2.39 -8.00
CA SER A 135 14.13 -1.01 -7.72
C SER A 135 14.02 -0.69 -6.23
N PHE A 136 13.94 -1.68 -5.32
CA PHE A 136 13.74 -1.42 -3.89
C PHE A 136 14.86 -0.56 -3.28
N PRO A 137 16.16 -0.82 -3.54
CA PRO A 137 17.24 0.01 -2.99
C PRO A 137 17.20 1.45 -3.50
N VAL A 138 16.74 1.66 -4.75
CA VAL A 138 16.59 3.00 -5.34
C VAL A 138 15.48 3.76 -4.64
N ILE A 139 14.32 3.13 -4.46
CA ILE A 139 13.18 3.78 -3.81
C ILE A 139 13.47 4.06 -2.33
N HIS A 140 14.19 3.16 -1.65
CA HIS A 140 14.65 3.39 -0.29
C HIS A 140 15.60 4.60 -0.16
N GLN A 141 16.36 4.92 -1.22
CA GLN A 141 17.25 6.09 -1.23
C GLN A 141 16.52 7.41 -1.46
N LEU A 142 15.29 7.41 -1.98
CA LEU A 142 14.50 8.65 -2.22
C LEU A 142 14.18 9.42 -0.93
N ALA A 143 14.26 8.77 0.24
CA ALA A 143 14.20 9.43 1.54
C ALA A 143 15.31 10.47 1.73
N ASN A 144 16.46 10.27 1.07
CA ASN A 144 17.69 11.03 1.27
C ASN A 144 18.26 11.63 -0.02
N ARG A 145 17.57 11.47 -1.16
CA ARG A 145 18.00 11.90 -2.50
C ARG A 145 16.83 12.45 -3.30
N THR A 146 17.13 13.25 -4.32
CA THR A 146 16.12 13.65 -5.32
C THR A 146 15.86 12.53 -6.32
N GLU A 147 14.75 12.64 -7.02
CA GLU A 147 14.29 11.70 -8.05
C GLU A 147 15.26 11.59 -9.25
N THR A 148 16.30 12.42 -9.28
CA THR A 148 17.33 12.52 -10.32
C THR A 148 18.75 12.22 -9.82
N GLU A 149 18.93 11.84 -8.56
CA GLU A 149 20.21 11.54 -7.87
C GLU A 149 20.32 10.07 -7.43
#